data_AF-A0A938KEH7-F1
#
_entry.id   AF-A0A938KEH7-F1
#
_cell.length_a   1.000
_cell.length_b   1.000
_cell.length_c   1.000
_cell.angle_alpha   90.00
_cell.angle_beta   90.00
_cell.angle_gamma   90.00
#
_symmetry.space_group_name_H-M   'P 1'
#
loop_
_entity.id
_entity.type
_entity.pdbx_description
1 polymer ?
#
loop_
_entity_poly.entity_id
_entity_poly.type
_entity_poly.pdbx_seq_one_letter_code
_entity_poly.pdbx_strand_id
1 'polypeptide(L)'
;MATAKIPRRRTPRNFRTGSQTPGEAYTYVLMLTALSGRTNYLEAMKAGADDFLNKPVDEEQLLARLHVAERILGLRQHVKYLEGLLPICSYCKRIRDEHNAWQQIERYIAPRSEAKFTHTICPECYEKVVKPQLKDI
;
A
#
# COMPACT_ATOMS: atom_id res chain seq x y z
N MET A 1 21.26 -13.39 43.21
CA MET A 1 20.19 -12.49 42.73
C MET A 1 19.68 -13.03 41.40
N ALA A 2 18.37 -13.15 41.26
CA ALA A 2 17.70 -14.02 40.30
C ALA A 2 17.86 -13.58 38.83
N THR A 3 18.38 -14.46 37.99
CA THR A 3 18.33 -14.34 36.52
C THR A 3 16.93 -14.76 36.05
N ALA A 4 16.09 -13.77 35.76
CA ALA A 4 14.77 -13.98 35.18
C ALA A 4 14.92 -14.56 33.75
N LYS A 5 14.73 -15.87 33.60
CA LYS A 5 14.57 -16.53 32.30
C LYS A 5 13.29 -16.00 31.66
N ILE A 6 13.43 -15.15 30.64
CA ILE A 6 12.31 -14.72 29.79
C ILE A 6 11.74 -15.98 29.12
N PRO A 7 10.44 -16.30 29.29
CA PRO A 7 9.84 -17.48 28.68
C PRO A 7 9.93 -17.37 27.16
N ARG A 8 10.30 -18.48 26.49
CA ARG A 8 10.25 -18.59 25.02
C ARG A 8 8.80 -18.42 24.57
N ARG A 9 8.39 -17.19 24.24
CA ARG A 9 7.12 -16.96 23.55
C ARG A 9 7.21 -17.68 22.21
N ARG A 10 6.32 -18.65 21.98
CA ARG A 10 6.09 -19.21 20.64
C ARG A 10 5.89 -18.03 19.69
N THR A 11 6.57 -18.07 18.55
CA THR A 11 6.31 -17.14 17.44
C THR A 11 4.80 -17.01 17.27
N PRO A 12 4.25 -15.77 17.23
CA PRO A 12 2.83 -15.57 17.02
C PRO A 12 2.42 -16.34 15.76
N ARG A 13 1.46 -17.26 15.92
CA ARG A 13 1.06 -18.22 14.88
C ARG A 13 0.45 -17.53 13.64
N ASN A 14 0.23 -16.21 13.73
CA ASN A 14 -0.32 -15.35 12.69
C ASN A 14 0.56 -14.09 12.52
N PHE A 15 1.80 -14.24 12.05
CA PHE A 15 2.49 -13.12 11.40
C PHE A 15 1.97 -13.07 9.96
N ARG A 16 1.16 -12.06 9.63
CA ARG A 16 0.84 -11.69 8.26
C ARG A 16 1.52 -10.36 8.00
N THR A 17 2.68 -10.39 7.37
CA THR A 17 3.32 -9.22 6.77
C THR A 17 2.88 -9.08 5.33
N GLY A 18 2.93 -7.84 4.83
CA GLY A 18 2.29 -7.45 3.59
C GLY A 18 0.90 -6.89 3.85
N SER A 19 0.66 -5.68 3.35
CA SER A 19 -0.68 -5.13 3.15
C SER A 19 -1.41 -6.02 2.13
N GLN A 20 -1.93 -7.15 2.58
CA GLN A 20 -2.84 -7.98 1.77
C GLN A 20 -4.22 -7.31 1.66
N THR A 21 -4.44 -6.25 2.44
CA THR A 21 -5.60 -5.35 2.37
C THR A 21 -5.23 -4.08 1.59
N PRO A 22 -6.00 -3.69 0.57
CA PRO A 22 -5.84 -2.41 -0.10
C PRO A 22 -5.96 -1.26 0.92
N GLY A 23 -4.92 -0.43 1.06
CA GLY A 23 -4.95 0.77 1.91
C GLY A 23 -4.00 0.77 3.11
N GLU A 24 -3.63 -0.39 3.66
CA GLU A 24 -2.74 -0.45 4.82
C GLU A 24 -1.29 -0.02 4.50
N ALA A 25 -0.62 0.58 5.49
CA ALA A 25 0.80 0.91 5.38
C ALA A 25 1.64 -0.37 5.49
N TYR A 26 2.67 -0.50 4.65
CA TYR A 26 3.58 -1.64 4.74
C TYR A 26 4.47 -1.53 5.98
N THR A 27 4.46 -2.56 6.82
CA THR A 27 5.33 -2.67 7.99
C THR A 27 6.44 -3.67 7.71
N TYR A 28 7.69 -3.22 7.78
CA TYR A 28 8.86 -4.07 7.66
C TYR A 28 9.12 -4.80 8.98
N VAL A 29 9.28 -6.13 8.94
CA VAL A 29 9.50 -6.96 10.13
C VAL A 29 10.87 -7.63 10.08
N LEU A 30 11.78 -7.20 10.97
CA LEU A 30 13.07 -7.83 11.22
C LEU A 30 12.98 -8.77 12.43
N MET A 31 13.25 -10.06 12.23
CA MET A 31 13.17 -11.07 13.29
C MET A 31 14.53 -11.39 13.91
N LEU A 32 14.68 -11.20 15.23
CA LEU A 32 15.91 -11.56 15.93
C LEU A 32 15.87 -13.02 16.43
N THR A 33 16.71 -13.90 15.90
CA THR A 33 16.75 -15.33 16.24
C THR A 33 18.00 -15.71 17.06
N ALA A 34 17.80 -16.52 18.09
CA ALA A 34 18.89 -17.20 18.81
C ALA A 34 19.08 -18.65 18.33
N LEU A 35 18.26 -19.12 17.39
CA LEU A 35 18.32 -20.48 16.85
C LEU A 35 19.21 -20.51 15.61
N SER A 36 20.40 -21.07 15.76
CA SER A 36 21.27 -21.47 14.67
C SER A 36 20.71 -22.75 14.01
N GLY A 37 20.35 -22.67 12.73
CA GLY A 37 19.85 -23.82 11.97
C GLY A 37 19.01 -23.40 10.76
N ARG A 38 19.31 -24.00 9.60
CA ARG A 38 18.70 -23.67 8.29
C ARG A 38 17.18 -23.86 8.26
N THR A 39 16.66 -24.81 9.03
CA THR A 39 15.23 -25.16 9.08
C THR A 39 14.39 -24.06 9.74
N ASN A 40 14.82 -23.54 10.89
CA ASN A 40 14.12 -22.46 11.61
C ASN A 40 14.13 -21.14 10.82
N TYR A 41 15.20 -20.92 10.06
CA TYR A 41 15.33 -19.77 9.17
C TYR A 41 14.29 -19.79 8.03
N LEU A 42 14.15 -20.94 7.35
CA LEU A 42 13.19 -21.08 6.26
C LEU A 42 11.73 -20.97 6.72
N GLU A 43 11.41 -21.44 7.93
CA GLU A 43 10.08 -21.28 8.51
C GLU A 43 9.75 -19.81 8.82
N ALA A 44 10.71 -19.04 9.34
CA ALA A 44 10.52 -17.62 9.62
C ALA A 44 10.28 -16.82 8.33
N MET A 45 11.01 -17.11 7.25
CA MET A 45 10.79 -16.51 5.93
C MET A 45 9.41 -16.87 5.37
N LYS A 46 8.99 -18.14 5.49
CA LYS A 46 7.65 -18.58 5.07
C LYS A 46 6.53 -17.94 5.88
N ALA A 47 6.80 -17.58 7.14
CA ALA A 47 5.87 -16.84 7.99
C ALA A 47 5.78 -15.34 7.65
N GLY A 48 6.52 -14.88 6.64
CA GLY A 48 6.48 -13.50 6.15
C GLY A 48 7.48 -12.55 6.81
N ALA A 49 8.45 -13.01 7.60
CA ALA A 49 9.51 -12.10 8.03
C ALA A 49 10.23 -11.52 6.79
N ASP A 50 10.40 -10.20 6.74
CA ASP A 50 11.13 -9.55 5.65
C ASP A 50 12.63 -9.88 5.74
N ASP A 51 13.13 -9.95 6.97
CA ASP A 51 14.53 -10.24 7.25
C ASP A 51 14.70 -10.76 8.68
N PHE A 52 15.93 -11.16 9.00
CA PHE A 52 16.28 -11.78 10.25
C PHE A 52 17.71 -11.42 10.66
N LEU A 53 17.96 -11.44 11.96
CA LEU A 53 19.30 -11.22 12.52
C LEU A 53 19.56 -12.24 13.62
N ASN A 54 20.78 -12.78 13.68
CA ASN A 54 21.17 -13.66 14.77
C ASN A 54 21.48 -12.85 16.05
N LYS A 55 21.30 -13.49 17.20
CA LYS A 55 21.79 -12.99 18.48
C LYS A 55 23.16 -13.59 18.82
N PRO A 56 24.07 -12.83 19.48
CA PRO A 56 23.95 -11.41 19.82
C PRO A 56 23.92 -10.55 18.55
N VAL A 57 23.18 -9.44 18.64
CA VAL A 57 23.03 -8.51 17.51
C VAL A 57 24.37 -7.86 17.24
N ASP A 58 24.83 -7.98 16.00
CA ASP A 58 25.95 -7.21 15.49
C ASP A 58 25.43 -5.85 14.97
N GLU A 59 26.07 -4.77 15.42
CA GLU A 59 25.60 -3.40 15.13
C GLU A 59 25.75 -3.06 13.65
N GLU A 60 26.88 -3.43 13.03
CA GLU A 60 27.12 -3.20 11.60
C GLU A 60 26.10 -3.96 10.74
N GLN A 61 25.81 -5.22 11.08
CA GLN A 61 24.76 -5.98 10.41
C GLN A 61 23.39 -5.35 10.58
N LEU A 62 23.03 -4.91 11.79
CA LEU A 62 21.74 -4.27 12.03
C LEU A 62 21.59 -2.99 11.20
N LEU A 63 22.60 -2.13 11.21
CA LEU A 63 22.61 -0.89 10.42
C LEU A 63 22.47 -1.18 8.92
N ALA A 64 23.21 -2.17 8.42
CA ALA A 64 23.10 -2.60 7.03
C ALA A 64 21.68 -3.07 6.69
N ARG A 65 21.02 -3.84 7.58
CA ARG A 65 19.64 -4.30 7.36
C ARG A 65 18.64 -3.14 7.41
N LEU A 66 18.81 -2.19 8.32
CA LEU A 66 17.95 -1.01 8.43
C LEU A 66 18.03 -0.12 7.18
N HIS A 67 19.21 0.07 6.60
CA HIS A 67 19.35 0.81 5.35
C HIS A 67 18.64 0.12 4.18
N VAL A 68 18.71 -1.21 4.10
CA VAL A 68 17.96 -1.97 3.08
C VAL A 68 16.45 -1.85 3.33
N ALA A 69 16.00 -1.96 4.58
CA ALA A 69 14.60 -1.80 4.96
C ALA A 69 14.07 -0.40 4.58
N GLU A 70 14.82 0.65 4.87
CA GLU A 70 14.49 2.03 4.51
C GLU A 70 14.29 2.18 2.99
N ARG A 71 15.21 1.62 2.19
CA ARG A 71 15.09 1.64 0.73
C ARG A 71 13.83 0.91 0.24
N ILE A 72 13.52 -0.24 0.81
CA ILE A 72 12.32 -1.03 0.46
C ILE A 72 11.05 -0.25 0.80
N LEU A 73 11.00 0.35 1.99
CA LEU A 73 9.88 1.16 2.45
C LEU A 73 9.67 2.38 1.54
N GLY A 74 10.76 3.09 1.20
CA GLY A 74 10.71 4.22 0.28
C GLY A 74 10.20 3.84 -1.12
N LEU A 75 10.67 2.73 -1.68
CA LEU A 75 10.20 2.24 -2.98
C LEU A 75 8.72 1.86 -2.95
N ARG A 76 8.25 1.16 -1.89
CA ARG A 76 6.82 0.84 -1.73
C ARG A 76 5.96 2.09 -1.62
N GLN A 77 6.42 3.11 -0.91
CA GLN A 77 5.70 4.37 -0.81
C GLN A 77 5.62 5.08 -2.17
N HIS A 78 6.69 5.05 -2.96
CA HIS A 78 6.70 5.62 -4.31
C HIS A 78 5.74 4.88 -5.25
N VAL A 79 5.72 3.55 -5.23
CA VAL A 79 4.74 2.75 -5.98
C VAL A 79 3.32 3.09 -5.57
N LYS A 80 3.01 3.16 -4.26
CA LYS A 80 1.68 3.54 -3.77
C LYS A 80 1.27 4.95 -4.23
N TYR A 81 2.21 5.89 -4.31
CA TYR A 81 1.95 7.22 -4.85
C TYR A 81 1.62 7.19 -6.35
N LEU A 82 2.40 6.43 -7.14
CA LEU A 82 2.18 6.28 -8.57
C LEU A 82 0.88 5.53 -8.89
N GLU A 83 0.52 4.53 -8.10
CA GLU A 83 -0.78 3.83 -8.18
C GLU A 83 -1.95 4.77 -7.89
N GLY A 84 -1.72 5.88 -7.19
CA GLY A 84 -2.72 6.94 -6.96
C GLY A 84 -2.87 7.94 -8.13
N LEU A 85 -1.99 7.91 -9.12
CA LEU A 85 -2.07 8.80 -10.28
C LEU A 85 -3.01 8.21 -11.32
N LEU A 86 -4.17 8.86 -11.51
CA LEU A 86 -5.13 8.45 -12.52
C LEU A 86 -4.81 9.13 -13.86
N PRO A 87 -4.42 8.37 -14.90
CA PRO A 87 -4.16 8.97 -16.21
C PRO A 87 -5.46 9.47 -16.83
N ILE A 88 -5.57 10.78 -17.03
CA ILE A 88 -6.74 11.42 -17.63
C ILE A 88 -6.45 11.96 -19.04
N CYS A 89 -7.47 11.99 -19.89
CA CYS A 89 -7.41 12.68 -21.17
C CYS A 89 -7.49 14.20 -20.93
N SER A 90 -6.52 14.95 -21.41
CA SER A 90 -6.49 16.41 -21.24
C SER A 90 -7.70 17.13 -21.83
N TYR A 91 -8.33 16.55 -22.85
CA TYR A 91 -9.49 17.13 -23.55
C TYR A 91 -10.82 16.74 -22.90
N CYS A 92 -11.14 15.43 -22.85
CA CYS A 92 -12.46 14.96 -22.41
C CYS A 92 -12.51 14.50 -20.94
N LYS A 93 -11.39 14.56 -20.21
CA LYS A 93 -11.26 14.20 -18.79
C LYS A 93 -11.63 12.77 -18.41
N ARG A 94 -11.79 11.87 -19.40
CA ARG A 94 -11.93 10.42 -19.17
C ARG A 94 -10.65 9.84 -18.57
N ILE A 95 -10.80 8.82 -17.73
CA ILE A 95 -9.70 8.09 -17.10
C ILE A 95 -9.36 6.87 -17.96
N ARG A 96 -8.06 6.60 -18.16
CA ARG A 96 -7.57 5.37 -18.80
C ARG A 96 -7.36 4.28 -17.75
N ASP A 97 -7.95 3.12 -17.96
CA ASP A 97 -7.79 1.97 -17.06
C ASP A 97 -6.55 1.12 -17.38
N GLU A 98 -6.37 0.06 -16.59
CA GLU A 98 -5.28 -0.92 -16.71
C GLU A 98 -5.33 -1.76 -18.00
N HIS A 99 -6.48 -1.80 -18.68
CA HIS A 99 -6.67 -2.45 -19.98
C HIS A 99 -6.55 -1.48 -21.15
N ASN A 100 -6.08 -0.24 -20.89
CA ASN A 100 -5.99 0.86 -21.86
C ASN A 100 -7.34 1.36 -22.41
N ALA A 101 -8.47 1.02 -21.77
CA ALA A 101 -9.77 1.56 -22.16
C ALA A 101 -10.05 2.91 -21.48
N TRP A 102 -10.75 3.81 -22.19
CA TRP A 102 -11.10 5.14 -21.69
C TRP A 102 -12.53 5.15 -21.14
N GLN A 103 -12.67 5.49 -19.85
CA GLN A 103 -13.95 5.47 -19.14
C GLN A 103 -14.27 6.82 -18.48
N GLN A 104 -15.55 7.09 -18.23
CA GLN A 104 -15.96 8.23 -17.42
C GLN A 104 -15.51 8.06 -15.96
N ILE A 105 -15.32 9.18 -15.26
CA ILE A 105 -14.77 9.20 -13.90
C ILE A 105 -15.62 8.43 -12.91
N GLU A 106 -16.94 8.58 -13.01
CA GLU A 106 -17.93 7.92 -12.16
C GLU A 106 -17.84 6.40 -12.31
N ARG A 107 -17.74 5.93 -13.56
CA ARG A 107 -17.63 4.50 -13.88
C ARG A 107 -16.32 3.89 -13.38
N TYR A 108 -15.24 4.67 -13.38
CA TYR A 108 -13.94 4.23 -12.90
C TYR A 108 -13.85 4.18 -11.36
N ILE A 109 -14.42 5.19 -10.68
CA ILE A 109 -14.30 5.36 -9.22
C ILE A 109 -15.37 4.58 -8.44
N ALA A 110 -16.59 4.44 -8.96
CA ALA A 110 -17.69 3.80 -8.23
C ALA A 110 -17.38 2.36 -7.75
N PRO A 111 -16.70 1.48 -8.52
CA PRO A 111 -16.34 0.14 -8.03
C PRO A 111 -15.24 0.13 -6.96
N ARG A 112 -14.48 1.24 -6.83
CA ARG A 112 -13.26 1.33 -6.02
C ARG A 112 -13.44 2.22 -4.78
N SER A 113 -14.65 2.72 -4.54
CA SER A 113 -14.94 3.63 -3.43
C SER A 113 -16.40 3.50 -2.98
N GLU A 114 -16.71 4.01 -1.80
CA GLU A 114 -18.10 4.11 -1.31
C GLU A 114 -18.84 5.34 -1.88
N ALA A 115 -18.23 6.09 -2.81
CA ALA A 115 -18.77 7.32 -3.33
C ALA A 115 -20.04 7.08 -4.17
N LYS A 116 -21.10 7.85 -3.90
CA LYS A 116 -22.32 7.90 -4.69
C LYS A 116 -22.36 9.20 -5.49
N PHE A 117 -22.56 9.11 -6.80
CA PHE A 117 -22.55 10.26 -7.70
C PHE A 117 -23.97 10.76 -7.94
N THR A 118 -24.18 12.06 -7.75
CA THR A 118 -25.40 12.78 -8.15
C THR A 118 -25.07 13.72 -9.30
N HIS A 119 -26.01 13.93 -10.20
CA HIS A 119 -25.79 14.78 -11.38
C HIS A 119 -26.42 16.14 -11.12
N THR A 120 -25.57 17.16 -10.94
CA THR A 120 -25.97 18.56 -10.79
C THR A 120 -25.25 19.42 -11.82
N ILE A 121 -25.78 20.61 -12.09
CA ILE A 121 -25.19 21.55 -13.04
C ILE A 121 -24.65 22.72 -12.24
N CYS A 122 -23.36 23.01 -12.34
CA CYS A 122 -22.77 24.16 -11.67
C CYS A 122 -23.25 25.47 -12.32
N PRO A 123 -23.20 26.61 -11.60
CA PRO A 123 -23.67 27.90 -12.13
C PRO A 123 -23.01 28.29 -13.45
N GLU A 124 -21.72 27.98 -13.64
CA GLU A 124 -21.01 28.26 -14.89
C GLU A 124 -21.56 27.47 -16.08
N CYS A 125 -21.75 26.16 -15.90
CA CYS A 125 -22.31 25.31 -16.95
C CYS A 125 -23.77 25.64 -17.24
N TYR A 126 -24.51 26.08 -16.22
CA TYR A 126 -25.87 26.56 -16.40
C TYR A 126 -25.92 27.78 -17.34
N GLU A 127 -25.11 28.80 -17.07
CA GLU A 127 -25.05 30.00 -17.90
C GLU A 127 -24.48 29.74 -19.31
N LYS A 128 -23.47 28.86 -19.43
CA LYS A 128 -22.78 28.59 -20.71
C LYS A 128 -23.52 27.61 -21.62
N VAL A 129 -24.25 26.64 -21.07
CA VAL A 129 -24.83 25.52 -21.85
C VAL A 129 -26.35 25.49 -21.73
N VAL A 130 -26.89 25.49 -20.51
CA VAL A 130 -28.32 25.28 -20.28
C VAL A 130 -29.14 26.49 -20.68
N LYS A 131 -28.76 27.68 -20.22
CA LYS A 131 -29.51 28.92 -20.48
C LYS A 131 -29.61 29.29 -21.96
N PRO A 132 -28.57 29.09 -22.80
CA PRO A 132 -28.72 29.23 -24.26
C PRO A 132 -29.74 28.25 -24.84
N GLN A 133 -29.69 26.97 -24.48
CA GLN A 133 -30.62 25.95 -24.99
C GLN A 133 -32.08 26.22 -24.61
N LEU A 134 -32.31 26.81 -23.44
CA LEU A 134 -33.66 27.19 -22.99
C LEU A 134 -34.24 28.40 -23.72
N LYS A 135 -33.43 29.19 -24.42
CA LYS A 135 -33.90 30.32 -25.24
C LYS A 135 -34.36 29.89 -26.63
N ASP A 136 -33.96 28.70 -27.05
CA ASP A 136 -34.28 28.12 -28.37
C ASP A 136 -35.55 27.25 -28.34
N ILE A 137 -36.27 27.21 -27.20
CA ILE A 137 -37.53 26.51 -26.96
C ILE A 137 -38.65 27.54 -26.78
#